data_AF-G5ADB0-F1
#
_entry.id   AF-G5ADB0-F1
#
_cell.length_a   1.000
_cell.length_b   1.000
_cell.length_c   1.000
_cell.angle_alpha   90.00
_cell.angle_beta   90.00
_cell.angle_gamma   90.00
#
_symmetry.space_group_name_H-M   'P 1'
#
loop_
_entity.id
_entity.type
_entity.pdbx_description
1 polymer ?
#
loop_
_entity_poly.entity_id
_entity_poly.type
_entity_poly.pdbx_seq_one_letter_code
_entity_poly.pdbx_strand_id
1 'polypeptide(L)'
;MNSKTSSHEVCAWMRSLDQFPRIQLMARDFLAVMATSVPSEQAFSAAGTTVSKRRARLGDDAVTAISELQSFLDFNEATLKLEADGTSE
;
A
#
# COMPACT_ATOMS: atom_id res chain seq x y z
N MET A 1 -1.70 -4.62 31.01
CA MET A 1 -2.22 -5.16 29.74
C MET A 1 -2.45 -3.99 28.79
N ASN A 2 -1.56 -3.80 27.80
CA ASN A 2 -1.62 -2.92 26.61
C ASN A 2 -0.27 -2.25 26.35
N SER A 3 0.65 -3.00 25.74
CA SER A 3 1.62 -2.39 24.84
C SER A 3 0.91 -2.21 23.50
N LYS A 4 0.53 -0.99 23.16
CA LYS A 4 0.14 -0.70 21.78
C LYS A 4 1.40 -0.85 20.93
N THR A 5 1.50 -1.96 20.22
CA THR A 5 2.59 -2.22 19.28
C THR A 5 2.57 -1.14 18.21
N SER A 6 3.65 -0.36 18.09
CA SER A 6 3.82 0.63 17.03
C SER A 6 3.85 -0.09 15.68
N SER A 7 3.34 0.53 14.60
CA SER A 7 3.31 -0.09 13.26
C SER A 7 4.70 -0.53 12.78
N HIS A 8 5.74 0.18 13.17
CA HIS A 8 7.14 -0.17 12.86
C HIS A 8 7.57 -1.53 13.45
N GLU A 9 7.05 -1.92 14.61
CA GLU A 9 7.36 -3.19 15.27
C GLU A 9 6.83 -4.40 14.48
N VAL A 10 5.79 -4.20 13.65
CA VAL A 10 5.21 -5.25 12.80
C VAL A 10 6.22 -5.71 11.75
N CYS A 11 6.98 -4.78 11.15
CA CYS A 11 8.02 -5.08 10.17
C CYS A 11 9.18 -5.88 10.80
N ALA A 12 9.59 -5.50 12.01
CA ALA A 12 10.63 -6.22 12.75
C ALA A 12 10.18 -7.64 13.13
N TRP A 13 8.94 -7.80 13.59
CA TRP A 13 8.35 -9.11 13.88
C TRP A 13 8.25 -10.00 12.63
N MET A 14 7.88 -9.43 11.48
CA MET A 14 7.77 -10.17 10.23
C MET A 14 9.11 -10.82 9.82
N ARG A 15 10.25 -10.19 10.10
CA ARG A 15 11.60 -10.76 9.85
C ARG A 15 11.89 -11.98 10.74
N SER A 16 11.28 -12.07 11.91
CA SER A 16 11.40 -13.24 12.80
C SER A 16 10.62 -14.45 12.28
N LEU A 17 9.64 -14.25 11.37
CA LEU A 17 8.80 -15.32 10.83
C LEU A 17 9.50 -16.24 9.82
N ASP A 18 10.72 -15.93 9.39
CA ASP A 18 11.49 -16.83 8.51
C ASP A 18 11.73 -18.20 9.16
N GLN A 19 11.71 -18.27 10.49
CA GLN A 19 11.79 -19.52 11.26
C GLN A 19 10.48 -20.32 11.23
N PHE A 20 9.37 -19.71 10.80
CA PHE A 20 8.02 -20.26 10.83
C PHE A 20 7.30 -20.06 9.48
N PRO A 21 7.69 -20.80 8.43
CA PRO A 21 7.22 -20.55 7.05
C PRO A 21 5.69 -20.65 6.91
N ARG A 22 5.03 -21.50 7.69
CA ARG A 22 3.57 -21.65 7.65
C ARG A 22 2.86 -20.44 8.29
N ILE A 23 3.41 -19.91 9.38
CA ILE A 23 2.88 -18.71 10.04
C ILE A 23 3.15 -17.49 9.18
N GLN A 24 4.30 -17.42 8.52
CA GLN A 24 4.64 -16.36 7.58
C GLN A 24 3.61 -16.25 6.44
N LEU A 25 3.23 -17.38 5.85
CA LEU A 25 2.19 -17.42 4.81
C LEU A 25 0.83 -16.92 5.35
N MET A 26 0.42 -17.40 6.54
CA MET A 26 -0.82 -16.93 7.16
C MET A 26 -0.75 -15.44 7.49
N ALA A 27 0.34 -14.95 8.05
CA ALA A 27 0.53 -13.54 8.40
C ALA A 27 0.42 -12.64 7.17
N ARG A 28 0.99 -13.05 6.02
CA ARG A 28 0.80 -12.35 4.75
C ARG A 28 -0.68 -12.27 4.38
N ASP A 29 -1.39 -13.38 4.45
CA ASP A 29 -2.78 -13.44 4.00
C ASP A 29 -3.75 -12.67 4.93
N PHE A 30 -3.49 -12.67 6.25
CA PHE A 30 -4.36 -11.99 7.23
C PHE A 30 -3.99 -10.52 7.44
N LEU A 31 -2.71 -10.16 7.44
CA LEU A 31 -2.28 -8.78 7.70
C LEU A 31 -2.31 -7.88 6.46
N ALA A 32 -2.35 -8.46 5.25
CA ALA A 32 -2.55 -7.69 4.02
C ALA A 32 -3.97 -7.11 3.91
N VAL A 33 -4.95 -7.68 4.61
CA VAL A 33 -6.31 -7.17 4.63
C VAL A 33 -6.38 -5.92 5.49
N MET A 34 -6.71 -4.80 4.85
CA MET A 34 -6.88 -3.53 5.57
C MET A 34 -8.10 -3.59 6.49
N ALA A 35 -7.98 -3.02 7.68
CA ALA A 35 -9.06 -2.99 8.66
C ALA A 35 -10.22 -2.05 8.26
N THR A 36 -10.01 -1.14 7.30
CA THR A 36 -11.00 -0.11 6.91
C THR A 36 -11.03 0.09 5.39
N SER A 37 -12.12 0.67 4.89
CA SER A 37 -12.28 1.07 3.47
C SER A 37 -11.51 2.34 3.09
N VAL A 38 -10.87 3.01 4.06
CA VAL A 38 -10.27 4.34 3.88
C VAL A 38 -9.29 4.40 2.70
N PRO A 39 -8.39 3.42 2.50
CA PRO A 39 -7.45 3.49 1.38
C PRO A 39 -8.14 3.29 0.02
N SER A 40 -9.24 2.54 -0.05
CA SER A 40 -10.07 2.46 -1.27
C SER A 40 -10.78 3.80 -1.55
N GLU A 41 -11.32 4.45 -0.52
CA GLU A 41 -11.93 5.79 -0.66
C GLU A 41 -10.92 6.83 -1.11
N GLN A 42 -9.68 6.77 -0.59
CA GLN A 42 -8.59 7.64 -1.02
C GLN A 42 -8.24 7.42 -2.50
N ALA A 43 -8.11 6.17 -2.93
CA ALA A 43 -7.85 5.83 -4.33
C ALA A 43 -8.96 6.35 -5.26
N PHE A 44 -10.23 6.16 -4.89
CA PHE A 44 -11.36 6.66 -5.68
C PHE A 44 -11.47 8.19 -5.66
N SER A 45 -11.12 8.86 -4.56
CA SER A 45 -11.08 10.32 -4.49
C SER A 45 -10.00 10.91 -5.41
N ALA A 46 -8.83 10.27 -5.48
CA ALA A 46 -7.75 10.63 -6.40
C ALA A 46 -8.17 10.42 -7.86
N ALA A 47 -8.74 9.25 -8.20
CA ALA A 47 -9.28 8.97 -9.52
C ALA A 47 -10.39 9.96 -9.91
N GLY A 48 -11.30 10.28 -8.99
CA GLY A 48 -12.35 11.28 -9.16
C GLY A 48 -11.78 12.66 -9.47
N THR A 49 -10.64 13.04 -8.90
CA THR A 49 -9.94 14.28 -9.26
C THR A 49 -9.42 14.25 -10.70
N THR A 50 -8.85 13.13 -11.15
CA THR A 50 -8.38 12.95 -12.54
C THR A 50 -9.54 13.08 -13.54
N VAL A 51 -10.70 12.47 -13.24
CA VAL A 51 -11.88 12.50 -14.11
C VAL A 51 -12.55 13.88 -14.10
N SER A 52 -12.80 14.46 -12.91
CA SER A 52 -13.62 15.66 -12.76
C SER A 52 -12.85 16.97 -12.93
N LYS A 53 -11.67 17.13 -12.31
CA LYS A 53 -10.93 18.41 -12.30
C LYS A 53 -10.21 18.67 -13.62
N ARG A 54 -9.75 17.63 -14.31
CA ARG A 54 -9.13 17.75 -15.65
C ARG A 54 -10.13 17.68 -16.80
N ARG A 55 -11.44 17.51 -16.54
CA ARG A 55 -12.54 17.35 -17.52
C ARG A 55 -12.15 16.51 -18.73
N ALA A 56 -11.49 15.38 -18.46
CA ALA A 56 -11.05 14.50 -19.52
C ALA A 56 -12.24 13.63 -19.92
N ARG A 57 -12.68 13.70 -21.19
CA ARG A 57 -13.69 12.78 -21.76
C ARG A 57 -13.06 11.40 -21.97
N LEU A 58 -12.59 10.80 -20.88
CA LEU A 58 -11.97 9.48 -20.87
C LEU A 58 -13.07 8.43 -20.81
N GLY A 59 -12.91 7.38 -21.60
CA GLY A 59 -13.69 6.15 -21.42
C GLY A 59 -13.20 5.38 -20.20
N ASP A 60 -14.03 4.45 -19.72
CA ASP A 60 -13.79 3.68 -18.50
C ASP A 60 -12.42 2.95 -18.54
N ASP A 61 -12.07 2.35 -19.68
CA ASP A 61 -10.78 1.67 -19.86
C ASP A 61 -9.58 2.59 -19.64
N ALA A 62 -9.68 3.84 -20.12
CA ALA A 62 -8.61 4.82 -19.99
C ALA A 62 -8.49 5.34 -18.54
N VAL A 63 -9.61 5.46 -17.82
CA VAL A 63 -9.61 5.83 -16.41
C VAL A 63 -8.97 4.73 -15.56
N THR A 64 -9.30 3.47 -15.84
CA THR A 64 -8.70 2.30 -15.17
C THR A 64 -7.19 2.27 -15.38
N ALA A 65 -6.74 2.31 -16.64
CA ALA A 65 -5.32 2.25 -16.97
C ALA A 65 -4.51 3.40 -16.34
N ILE A 66 -5.04 4.62 -16.31
CA ILE A 66 -4.38 5.76 -15.67
C ILE A 66 -4.33 5.58 -14.16
N SER A 67 -5.41 5.11 -13.54
CA SER A 67 -5.49 4.92 -12.09
C SER A 67 -4.52 3.81 -11.63
N GLU A 68 -4.42 2.72 -12.39
CA GLU A 68 -3.45 1.65 -12.17
C GLU A 68 -2.01 2.16 -12.29
N LEU A 69 -1.71 2.91 -13.36
CA LEU A 69 -0.38 3.46 -13.58
C LEU A 69 0.01 4.45 -12.46
N GLN A 70 -0.92 5.30 -12.03
CA GLN A 70 -0.70 6.23 -10.92
C GLN A 70 -0.37 5.47 -9.63
N SER A 71 -1.19 4.47 -9.27
CA SER A 71 -0.93 3.63 -8.09
C SER A 71 0.41 2.90 -8.18
N PHE A 72 0.81 2.44 -9.37
CA PHE A 72 2.08 1.76 -9.58
C PHE A 72 3.27 2.70 -9.40
N LEU A 73 3.19 3.92 -9.93
CA LEU A 73 4.24 4.94 -9.77
C LEU A 73 4.38 5.36 -8.31
N ASP A 74 3.27 5.60 -7.61
CA ASP A 74 3.27 5.96 -6.19
C ASP A 74 3.89 4.85 -5.33
N PHE A 75 3.57 3.59 -5.63
CA PHE A 75 4.18 2.43 -4.98
C PHE A 75 5.70 2.38 -5.21
N ASN A 76 6.14 2.59 -6.45
CA ASN A 76 7.55 2.50 -6.81
C ASN A 76 8.37 3.66 -6.18
N GLU A 77 7.79 4.85 -6.08
CA GLU A 77 8.40 5.96 -5.35
C GLU A 77 8.54 5.64 -3.85
N ALA A 78 7.53 5.01 -3.25
CA ALA A 78 7.58 4.58 -1.86
C ALA A 78 8.66 3.52 -1.62
N THR A 79 8.81 2.53 -2.52
CA THR A 79 9.85 1.51 -2.40
C THR A 79 11.25 2.13 -2.52
N LEU A 80 11.46 3.06 -3.46
CA LEU A 80 12.74 3.75 -3.59
C LEU A 80 13.13 4.56 -2.34
N LYS A 81 12.14 5.18 -1.67
CA LYS A 81 12.38 5.90 -0.40
C LYS A 81 12.80 4.96 0.73
N LEU A 82 12.20 3.76 0.79
CA LEU A 82 12.54 2.75 1.80
C LEU A 82 13.96 2.20 1.58
N GLU A 83 14.36 1.99 0.32
CA GLU A 83 15.73 1.54 -0.01
C GLU A 83 16.78 2.61 0.32
N ALA A 84 16.45 3.90 0.11
CA ALA A 84 17.34 5.01 0.45
C ALA A 84 17.55 5.16 1.97
N ASP A 85 16.50 4.93 2.77
CA ASP A 85 16.54 5.04 4.24
C ASP A 85 17.25 3.84 4.90
N GLY A 86 17.18 2.66 4.28
CA GLY A 86 17.89 1.45 4.74
C GLY A 86 19.41 1.45 4.50
N THR A 87 19.97 2.49 3.88
CA THR A 87 21.42 2.62 3.63
C THR A 87 22.14 3.48 4.70
N SER A 88 21.39 4.00 5.69
CA SER A 88 21.91 4.82 6.79
C SER A 88 21.84 4.12 8.16
N GLU A 89 22.17 2.83 8.23
CA GLU A 89 22.58 2.14 9.46
C GLU A 89 23.89 1.36 9.23
#